data_AF-A0A9D4IMC0-F1
#
_entry.id   AF-A0A9D4IMC0-F1
#
_cell.length_a   1.000
_cell.length_b   1.000
_cell.length_c   1.000
_cell.angle_alpha   90.00
_cell.angle_beta   90.00
_cell.angle_gamma   90.00
#
_symmetry.space_group_name_H-M   'P 1'
#
loop_
_entity.id
_entity.type
_entity.pdbx_description
1 polymer ?
#
loop_
_entity_poly.entity_id
_entity_poly.type
_entity_poly.pdbx_seq_one_letter_code
_entity_poly.pdbx_strand_id
1 'polypeptide(L)'
;MILDVKDEFDSRYGKKYIAIMADTIKPLIVPSKVTCYLRSTRVISEEEVQLINNAEMMQGIEKAVDTLLDKMQQRHVYWYSHFVEALRHADMTEAVELLDIPELHTGIMLYNV
;
A
#
# COMPACT_ATOMS: atom_id res chain seq x y z
N MET A 1 10.54 -10.86 23.35
CA MET A 1 9.76 -10.90 22.10
C MET A 1 9.84 -9.50 21.51
N ILE A 2 10.78 -9.28 20.59
CA ILE A 2 10.87 -8.01 19.85
C ILE A 2 9.84 -8.17 18.73
N LEU A 3 8.70 -7.49 18.84
CA LEU A 3 7.85 -7.28 17.67
C LEU A 3 8.68 -6.41 16.73
N ASP A 4 8.85 -6.85 15.49
CA ASP A 4 9.46 -6.01 14.46
C ASP A 4 8.64 -4.73 14.39
N VAL A 5 9.30 -3.56 14.50
CA VAL A 5 8.63 -2.26 14.44
C VAL A 5 7.83 -2.13 13.13
N LYS A 6 8.28 -2.81 12.07
CA LYS A 6 7.55 -2.92 10.80
C LYS A 6 6.24 -3.71 10.94
N ASP A 7 6.24 -4.78 11.73
CA ASP A 7 5.03 -5.58 11.98
C ASP A 7 3.99 -4.81 12.80
N GLU A 8 4.42 -4.09 13.83
CA GLU A 8 3.50 -3.27 14.63
C GLU A 8 2.93 -2.11 13.81
N PHE A 9 3.76 -1.43 13.00
CA PHE A 9 3.25 -0.35 12.16
C PHE A 9 2.27 -0.87 11.10
N ASP A 10 2.66 -1.90 10.34
CA ASP A 10 1.83 -2.43 9.26
C ASP A 10 0.50 -2.97 9.80
N SER A 11 0.51 -3.60 10.97
CA SER A 11 -0.72 -4.15 11.58
C SER A 11 -1.60 -3.10 12.26
N ARG A 12 -1.03 -2.04 12.86
CA ARG A 12 -1.77 -1.11 13.75
C ARG A 12 -1.95 0.30 13.20
N TYR A 13 -0.98 0.81 12.45
CA TYR A 13 -0.93 2.22 12.05
C TYR A 13 -1.10 2.41 10.54
N GLY A 14 -0.59 1.50 9.71
CA GLY A 14 -0.68 1.59 8.25
C GLY A 14 -2.10 1.79 7.74
N LYS A 15 -3.10 1.10 8.32
CA LYS A 15 -4.52 1.24 7.90
C LYS A 15 -5.08 2.62 8.21
N LYS A 16 -4.78 3.15 9.40
CA LYS A 16 -5.20 4.50 9.81
C LYS A 16 -4.54 5.56 8.93
N TYR A 17 -3.27 5.37 8.62
CA TYR A 17 -2.52 6.31 7.80
C TYR A 17 -3.02 6.33 6.36
N ILE A 18 -3.25 5.16 5.74
CA ILE A 18 -3.91 5.09 4.44
C ILE A 18 -5.28 5.75 4.46
N ALA A 19 -6.10 5.55 5.50
CA ALA A 19 -7.42 6.19 5.58
C ALA A 19 -7.33 7.73 5.62
N ILE A 20 -6.32 8.30 6.29
CA ILE A 20 -6.10 9.75 6.34
C ILE A 20 -5.59 10.28 4.99
N MET A 21 -4.66 9.55 4.37
CA MET A 21 -3.99 9.99 3.14
C MET A 21 -4.77 9.63 1.87
N ALA A 22 -5.82 8.82 1.97
CA ALA A 22 -6.53 8.20 0.84
C ALA A 22 -6.87 9.20 -0.28
N ASP A 23 -7.53 10.30 0.07
CA ASP A 23 -7.98 11.29 -0.93
C ASP A 23 -6.81 12.00 -1.61
N THR A 24 -5.66 12.12 -0.93
CA THR A 24 -4.44 12.72 -1.48
C THR A 24 -3.68 11.74 -2.37
N ILE A 25 -3.58 10.47 -1.99
CA ILE A 25 -2.77 9.47 -2.72
C ILE A 25 -3.51 8.85 -3.90
N LYS A 26 -4.84 8.73 -3.83
CA LYS A 26 -5.66 8.10 -4.88
C LYS A 26 -5.39 8.64 -6.30
N PRO A 27 -5.37 9.97 -6.54
CA PRO A 27 -5.11 10.49 -7.88
C PRO A 27 -3.69 10.23 -8.40
N LEU A 28 -2.76 9.84 -7.52
CA LEU A 28 -1.35 9.62 -7.83
C LEU A 28 -1.04 8.16 -8.20
N ILE A 29 -2.03 7.25 -8.12
CA ILE A 29 -1.80 5.81 -8.25
C ILE A 29 -2.39 5.30 -9.57
N VAL A 30 -1.59 4.52 -10.29
CA VAL A 30 -2.03 3.70 -11.42
C VAL A 30 -2.09 2.23 -11.00
N PRO A 31 -3.29 1.66 -10.73
CA PRO A 31 -3.43 0.33 -10.11
C PRO A 31 -2.74 -0.79 -10.88
N SER A 32 -2.91 -0.86 -12.19
CA SER A 32 -2.29 -1.87 -13.06
C SER A 32 -0.77 -1.93 -12.97
N LYS A 33 -0.09 -0.80 -12.73
CA LYS A 33 1.37 -0.78 -12.52
C LYS A 33 1.75 -1.33 -11.14
N VAL A 34 0.99 -0.97 -10.11
CA VAL A 34 1.23 -1.38 -8.72
C VAL A 34 0.97 -2.87 -8.53
N THR A 35 -0.12 -3.40 -9.11
CA THR A 35 -0.49 -4.81 -8.99
C THR A 35 0.54 -5.75 -9.61
N CYS A 36 1.31 -5.29 -10.61
CA CYS A 36 2.39 -6.08 -11.21
C CYS A 36 3.44 -6.50 -10.16
N TYR A 37 3.87 -5.56 -9.31
CA TYR A 37 4.83 -5.85 -8.24
C TYR A 37 4.17 -6.66 -7.11
N LEU A 38 2.99 -6.26 -6.64
CA LEU A 38 2.29 -6.95 -5.54
C LEU A 38 1.97 -8.42 -5.85
N ARG A 39 1.72 -8.74 -7.12
CA ARG A 39 1.59 -10.11 -7.61
C ARG A 39 2.89 -10.88 -7.45
N SER A 40 4.02 -10.28 -7.84
CA SER A 40 5.34 -10.93 -7.74
C SER A 40 5.75 -11.25 -6.30
N THR A 41 5.32 -10.43 -5.33
CA THR A 41 5.55 -10.64 -3.90
C THR A 41 4.50 -11.52 -3.24
N ARG A 42 3.47 -11.97 -3.97
CA ARG A 42 2.34 -12.78 -3.48
C ARG A 42 1.52 -12.12 -2.37
N VAL A 43 1.56 -10.79 -2.26
CA VAL A 43 0.72 -10.03 -1.31
C VAL A 43 -0.74 -10.04 -1.75
N ILE A 44 -0.97 -10.13 -3.06
CA ILE A 44 -2.29 -10.31 -3.68
C ILE A 44 -2.30 -11.54 -4.60
N SER A 45 -3.46 -12.17 -4.75
CA SER A 45 -3.65 -13.31 -5.66
C SER A 45 -3.86 -12.86 -7.11
N GLU A 46 -3.71 -13.78 -8.06
CA GLU A 46 -4.05 -13.51 -9.47
C GLU A 46 -5.51 -13.08 -9.65
N GLU A 47 -6.43 -13.65 -8.86
CA GLU A 47 -7.85 -13.30 -8.91
C GLU A 47 -8.08 -11.84 -8.47
N GLU A 48 -7.35 -11.38 -7.45
CA GLU A 48 -7.42 -10.00 -6.99
C GLU A 48 -6.78 -9.03 -7.98
N VAL A 49 -5.68 -9.42 -8.63
CA VAL A 49 -5.09 -8.65 -9.73
C VAL A 49 -6.10 -8.49 -10.86
N GLN A 50 -6.78 -9.57 -11.26
CA GLN A 50 -7.80 -9.52 -12.30
C GLN A 50 -8.99 -8.64 -11.90
N LEU A 51 -9.42 -8.71 -10.63
CA LEU A 51 -10.48 -7.86 -10.10
C LEU A 51 -10.12 -6.37 -10.21
N ILE A 52 -8.90 -6.00 -9.81
CA ILE A 52 -8.42 -4.60 -9.85
C ILE A 52 -8.30 -4.12 -11.30
N ASN A 53 -7.71 -4.94 -12.18
CA ASN A 53 -7.55 -4.58 -13.60
C ASN A 53 -8.92 -4.46 -14.31
N ASN A 54 -9.89 -5.31 -13.96
CA ASN A 54 -11.26 -5.20 -14.48
C ASN A 54 -11.94 -3.92 -13.99
N ALA A 55 -11.76 -3.55 -12.72
CA ALA A 55 -12.26 -2.28 -12.20
C ALA A 55 -11.64 -1.09 -12.96
N GLU A 56 -10.34 -1.14 -13.28
CA GLU A 56 -9.64 -0.07 -13.99
C GLU A 56 -10.22 0.10 -15.41
N MET A 57 -10.40 -1.02 -16.11
CA MET A 57 -10.93 -1.04 -17.48
C MET A 57 -12.41 -0.67 -17.57
N MET A 58 -13.25 -1.11 -16.62
CA MET A 58 -14.70 -0.99 -16.72
C MET A 58 -15.27 0.22 -15.96
N GLN A 59 -14.62 0.63 -14.86
CA GLN A 59 -15.13 1.63 -13.92
C GLN A 59 -14.16 2.81 -13.75
N GLY A 60 -12.96 2.72 -14.31
CA GLY A 60 -11.95 3.78 -14.28
C GLY A 60 -10.93 3.63 -13.14
N ILE A 61 -9.90 4.46 -13.22
CA ILE A 61 -8.72 4.41 -12.33
C ILE A 61 -9.12 4.58 -10.87
N GLU A 62 -9.95 5.57 -10.54
CA GLU A 62 -10.35 5.86 -9.16
C GLU A 62 -10.96 4.63 -8.46
N LYS A 63 -11.89 3.95 -9.13
CA LYS A 63 -12.55 2.77 -8.60
C LYS A 63 -11.61 1.57 -8.45
N ALA A 64 -10.62 1.47 -9.33
CA ALA A 64 -9.57 0.46 -9.22
C ALA A 64 -8.61 0.76 -8.07
N VAL A 65 -8.28 2.02 -7.81
CA VAL A 65 -7.50 2.41 -6.62
C VAL A 65 -8.26 2.10 -5.34
N ASP A 66 -9.55 2.41 -5.26
CA ASP A 66 -10.39 2.02 -4.12
C ASP A 66 -10.32 0.51 -3.86
N THR A 67 -10.51 -0.27 -4.93
CA THR A 67 -10.47 -1.73 -4.85
C THR A 67 -9.09 -2.24 -4.40
N LEU A 68 -8.02 -1.66 -4.92
CA LEU A 68 -6.64 -1.96 -4.51
C LEU A 68 -6.43 -1.66 -3.02
N LEU A 69 -6.79 -0.47 -2.54
CA LEU A 69 -6.62 -0.08 -1.15
C LEU A 69 -7.45 -0.96 -0.21
N ASP A 70 -8.67 -1.34 -0.60
CA ASP A 70 -9.49 -2.28 0.16
C ASP A 70 -8.81 -3.65 0.30
N LYS A 71 -8.21 -4.17 -0.78
CA LYS A 71 -7.47 -5.45 -0.73
C LYS A 71 -6.21 -5.39 0.11
N MET A 72 -5.47 -4.28 0.03
CA MET A 72 -4.29 -4.06 0.87
C MET A 72 -4.66 -4.01 2.36
N GLN A 73 -5.72 -3.29 2.72
CA GLN A 73 -6.16 -3.16 4.11
C GLN A 73 -6.75 -4.46 4.71
N GLN A 74 -7.11 -5.45 3.89
CA GLN A 74 -7.52 -6.79 4.35
C GLN A 74 -6.34 -7.64 4.82
N ARG A 75 -5.09 -7.20 4.59
CA ARG A 75 -3.89 -7.94 5.01
C ARG A 75 -3.52 -7.67 6.46
N HIS A 76 -2.68 -8.56 6.99
CA HIS A 76 -2.29 -8.56 8.40
C HIS A 76 -0.82 -8.20 8.64
N VAL A 77 0.11 -8.67 7.80
CA VAL A 77 1.56 -8.56 8.02
C VAL A 77 2.24 -8.05 6.75
N TYR A 78 3.23 -7.16 6.90
CA TYR A 78 4.08 -6.58 5.84
C TYR A 78 3.38 -5.90 4.64
N TRP A 79 2.06 -5.72 4.70
CA TRP A 79 1.30 -5.28 3.53
C TRP A 79 1.59 -3.82 3.15
N TYR A 80 1.85 -2.97 4.14
CA TYR A 80 2.03 -1.54 3.91
C TYR A 80 3.41 -1.28 3.35
N SER A 81 4.44 -1.91 3.93
CA SER A 81 5.80 -1.87 3.38
C SER A 81 5.86 -2.43 1.94
N HIS A 82 5.20 -3.56 1.66
CA HIS A 82 5.10 -4.06 0.29
C HIS A 82 4.31 -3.15 -0.65
N PHE A 83 3.30 -2.43 -0.15
CA PHE A 83 2.55 -1.46 -0.93
C PHE A 83 3.38 -0.24 -1.30
N VAL A 84 4.11 0.34 -0.35
CA VAL A 84 5.04 1.46 -0.60
C VAL A 84 6.13 1.04 -1.59
N GLU A 85 6.66 -0.18 -1.45
CA GLU A 85 7.66 -0.68 -2.40
C GLU A 85 7.06 -0.92 -3.79
N ALA A 86 5.81 -1.37 -3.89
CA ALA A 86 5.11 -1.48 -5.16
C ALA A 86 4.93 -0.12 -5.85
N LEU A 87 4.62 0.93 -5.09
CA LEU A 87 4.54 2.31 -5.59
C LEU A 87 5.90 2.78 -6.12
N ARG A 88 6.98 2.46 -5.41
CA ARG A 88 8.36 2.77 -5.82
C ARG A 88 8.73 2.10 -7.15
N HIS A 89 8.42 0.81 -7.29
CA HIS A 89 8.65 0.07 -8.53
C HIS A 89 7.77 0.51 -9.70
N ALA A 90 6.62 1.14 -9.41
CA ALA A 90 5.69 1.66 -10.40
C ALA A 90 6.00 3.11 -10.83
N ASP A 91 7.09 3.71 -10.33
CA ASP A 91 7.46 5.12 -10.53
C ASP A 91 6.40 6.11 -10.01
N MET A 92 5.69 5.77 -8.93
CA MET A 92 4.68 6.62 -8.29
C MET A 92 5.33 7.56 -7.25
N THR A 93 6.33 8.34 -7.67
CA THR A 93 7.22 9.10 -6.77
C THR A 93 6.48 9.97 -5.76
N GLU A 94 5.48 10.75 -6.19
CA GLU A 94 4.71 11.62 -5.31
C GLU A 94 3.91 10.82 -4.26
N ALA A 95 3.34 9.67 -4.64
CA ALA A 95 2.65 8.80 -3.70
C ALA A 95 3.62 8.17 -2.69
N VAL A 96 4.84 7.85 -3.13
CA VAL A 96 5.91 7.36 -2.24
C VAL A 96 6.34 8.44 -1.27
N GLU A 97 6.55 9.68 -1.69
CA GLU A 97 6.93 10.79 -0.78
C GLU A 97 5.90 11.03 0.32
N LEU A 98 4.62 10.81 0.03
CA LEU A 98 3.53 10.94 0.99
C LEU A 98 3.36 9.72 1.91
N LEU A 99 3.87 8.55 1.51
CA LEU A 99 3.64 7.29 2.23
C LEU A 99 4.89 6.64 2.77
N ASP A 100 6.07 7.07 2.37
CA ASP A 100 7.33 6.57 2.87
C ASP A 100 7.60 7.21 4.24
N ILE A 101 7.56 6.40 5.29
CA ILE A 101 7.78 6.83 6.68
C ILE A 101 9.18 6.37 7.08
N PRO A 102 10.20 7.26 7.12
CA PRO A 102 11.59 6.89 7.35
C PRO A 102 11.85 6.12 8.66
N GLU A 103 11.02 6.36 9.68
CA GLU A 103 11.09 5.71 10.98
C GLU A 103 10.81 4.19 10.88
N LEU A 104 10.08 3.75 9.84
CA LEU A 104 9.86 2.32 9.56
C LEU A 104 11.09 1.63 8.99
N HIS A 105 12.00 2.39 8.38
CA HIS A 105 13.22 1.85 7.78
C HIS A 105 14.32 1.64 8.82
N THR A 106 14.33 2.45 9.88
CA THR A 106 15.37 2.42 10.91
C THR A 106 15.02 1.52 12.10
N GLY A 107 13.76 1.08 12.22
CA GLY A 107 13.31 0.24 13.34
C GLY A 107 13.28 1.01 14.67
N ILE A 108 13.23 2.35 14.63
CA ILE A 108 13.20 3.21 15.81
C ILE A 108 11.87 3.97 15.81
N MET A 109 10.94 3.52 16.65
CA MET A 109 9.80 4.37 17.04
C MET A 109 10.33 5.40 18.04
N LEU A 110 10.53 6.64 17.60
CA LEU A 110 10.71 7.76 18.51
C LEU A 110 9.36 8.01 19.20
N TYR A 111 9.16 7.38 20.36
CA TYR A 111 8.15 7.82 21.31
C TYR A 111 8.55 9.21 21.80
N ASN A 112 7.98 10.25 21.21
CA ASN A 112 7.97 11.55 21.89
C ASN A 112 7.01 11.45 23.08
N VAL A 113 7.58 11.79 24.23
CA VAL A 113 7.05 11.79 25.60
C VAL A 113 5.78 12.64 25.73
#